data_AF-A0AAX4MA49-F1
#
_entry.id   AF-A0AAX4MA49-F1
#
_cell.length_a   1.000
_cell.length_b   1.000
_cell.length_c   1.000
_cell.angle_alpha   90.00
_cell.angle_beta   90.00
_cell.angle_gamma   90.00
#
_symmetry.space_group_name_H-M   'P 1'
#
loop_
_entity.id
_entity.type
_entity.pdbx_description
1 polymer ?
#
loop_
_entity_poly.entity_id
_entity_poly.type
_entity_poly.pdbx_seq_one_letter_code
_entity_poly.pdbx_strand_id
1 'polypeptide(L)'
;MEKTSVGHEGFLGFGLIMGGTGALGMCVAQVPGYASWLSIADLDEALEEFQCVRETMLRYAKSLITQLMETVACNSLHSAEQRSIRWLLRAHDCVVGDRFNLTQQVIAEVLGLRRATVNAICSELASEGLIEYSRGDVTIANRARLESKACECFHKIRKASM
;
A
#
# COMPACT_ATOMS: atom_id res chain seq x y z
N MET A 1 -2.39 -12.51 -1.12
CA MET A 1 -1.67 -11.45 -1.87
C MET A 1 -2.51 -10.18 -1.94
N GLU A 2 -1.93 -9.08 -1.47
CA GLU A 2 -2.46 -7.71 -1.55
C GLU A 2 -2.43 -7.21 -3.01
N LYS A 3 -3.41 -6.38 -3.35
CA LYS A 3 -3.52 -5.76 -4.67
C LYS A 3 -3.43 -4.23 -4.60
N THR A 4 -3.97 -3.68 -3.53
CA THR A 4 -3.98 -2.25 -3.24
C THR A 4 -3.78 -2.05 -1.74
N SER A 5 -3.20 -0.91 -1.39
CA SER A 5 -3.02 -0.47 -0.01
C SER A 5 -3.36 1.01 0.07
N VAL A 6 -3.97 1.39 1.19
CA VAL A 6 -4.52 2.73 1.42
C VAL A 6 -3.91 3.27 2.72
N GLY A 7 -3.35 4.48 2.67
CA GLY A 7 -2.94 5.24 3.85
C GLY A 7 -3.94 6.34 4.19
N HIS A 8 -3.45 7.46 4.73
CA HIS A 8 -4.26 8.63 5.07
C HIS A 8 -4.90 9.32 3.85
N GLU A 9 -4.38 9.04 2.65
CA GLU A 9 -4.76 9.68 1.39
C GLU A 9 -5.97 9.03 0.70
N GLY A 10 -6.50 7.93 1.24
CA GLY A 10 -7.57 7.18 0.55
C GLY A 10 -8.66 6.65 1.48
N PHE A 11 -9.55 5.87 0.88
CA PHE A 11 -10.68 5.27 1.58
C PHE A 11 -11.02 3.88 1.03
N LEU A 12 -11.77 3.13 1.83
CA LEU A 12 -12.30 1.81 1.48
C LEU A 12 -13.78 1.93 1.13
N GLY A 13 -14.27 1.11 0.20
CA GLY A 13 -15.68 1.15 -0.24
C GLY A 13 -15.90 1.81 -1.60
N PHE A 14 -14.84 2.16 -2.33
CA PHE A 14 -14.91 2.72 -3.69
C PHE A 14 -15.76 1.87 -4.67
N GLY A 15 -15.83 0.56 -4.46
CA GLY A 15 -16.71 -0.32 -5.25
C GLY A 15 -18.19 0.03 -5.19
N LEU A 16 -18.65 0.63 -4.08
CA LEU A 16 -20.04 1.05 -3.89
C LEU A 16 -20.37 2.29 -4.76
N ILE A 17 -19.43 3.23 -4.85
CA ILE A 17 -19.54 4.42 -5.72
C ILE A 17 -19.60 4.02 -7.21
N MET A 18 -18.96 2.91 -7.58
CA MET A 18 -19.00 2.37 -8.95
C MET A 18 -20.28 1.57 -9.25
N GLY A 19 -21.32 1.64 -8.41
CA GLY A 19 -22.58 0.89 -8.57
C GLY A 19 -22.50 -0.57 -8.10
N GLY A 20 -21.46 -0.94 -7.36
CA GLY A 20 -21.36 -2.24 -6.72
C GLY A 20 -22.23 -2.33 -5.47
N THR A 21 -22.56 -3.55 -5.05
CA THR A 21 -23.43 -3.81 -3.89
C THR A 21 -22.68 -4.38 -2.67
N GLY A 22 -21.34 -4.45 -2.73
CA GLY A 22 -20.55 -5.05 -1.67
C GLY A 22 -19.04 -4.81 -1.80
N ALA A 23 -18.28 -5.39 -0.87
CA ALA A 23 -16.82 -5.25 -0.85
C ALA A 23 -16.17 -5.96 -2.04
N LEU A 24 -15.20 -5.29 -2.68
CA LEU A 24 -14.39 -5.87 -3.77
C LEU A 24 -13.40 -6.93 -3.28
N GLY A 25 -13.20 -7.02 -1.97
CA GLY A 25 -12.31 -7.98 -1.34
C GLY A 25 -12.16 -7.74 0.15
N MET A 26 -11.36 -8.58 0.79
CA MET A 26 -11.02 -8.45 2.21
C MET A 26 -10.06 -7.28 2.41
N CYS A 27 -10.39 -6.40 3.36
CA CYS A 27 -9.54 -5.31 3.81
C CYS A 27 -9.01 -5.64 5.21
N VAL A 28 -7.72 -5.43 5.44
CA VAL A 28 -7.05 -5.76 6.70
C VAL A 28 -6.22 -4.55 7.13
N ALA A 29 -6.40 -4.09 8.36
CA ALA A 29 -5.54 -3.07 8.96
C ALA A 29 -4.19 -3.71 9.30
N GLN A 30 -3.16 -3.41 8.49
CA GLN A 30 -1.82 -3.97 8.67
C GLN A 30 -1.04 -3.26 9.78
N VAL A 31 -1.25 -1.96 9.93
CA VAL A 31 -0.63 -1.12 10.95
C VAL A 31 -1.76 -0.49 11.79
N PRO A 32 -1.66 -0.48 13.13
CA PRO A 32 -2.64 0.18 13.98
C PRO A 32 -2.80 1.66 13.62
N GLY A 33 -4.04 2.13 13.57
CA GLY A 33 -4.38 3.50 13.20
C GLY A 33 -5.86 3.81 13.40
N TYR A 34 -6.26 5.00 12.97
CA TYR A 34 -7.64 5.46 13.02
C TYR A 34 -8.23 5.54 11.61
N ALA A 35 -9.53 5.27 11.51
CA ALA A 35 -10.29 5.48 10.29
C ALA A 35 -11.57 6.25 10.64
N SER A 36 -11.94 7.16 9.75
CA SER A 36 -13.27 7.79 9.77
C SER A 36 -14.22 6.98 8.91
N TRP A 37 -15.52 7.08 9.20
CA TRP A 37 -16.56 6.42 8.43
C TRP A 37 -17.64 7.44 8.03
N LEU A 38 -18.28 7.17 6.89
CA LEU A 38 -19.38 7.94 6.34
C LEU A 38 -20.40 6.94 5.78
N SER A 39 -21.69 7.23 5.87
CA SER A 39 -22.69 6.39 5.22
C SER A 39 -22.62 6.55 3.70
N ILE A 40 -23.05 5.53 2.96
CA ILE A 40 -23.11 5.61 1.49
C ILE A 40 -24.10 6.69 1.06
N ALA A 41 -25.22 6.83 1.78
CA ALA A 41 -26.24 7.83 1.49
C ALA A 41 -25.70 9.27 1.62
N ASP A 42 -24.95 9.57 2.68
CA ASP A 42 -24.33 10.90 2.84
C ASP A 42 -23.26 11.16 1.77
N LEU A 43 -22.55 10.10 1.35
CA LEU A 43 -21.56 10.21 0.26
C LEU A 43 -22.24 10.45 -1.09
N ASP A 44 -23.36 9.78 -1.37
CA ASP A 44 -24.16 9.97 -2.59
C ASP A 44 -24.71 11.40 -2.66
N GLU A 45 -25.28 11.91 -1.54
CA GLU A 45 -25.72 13.31 -1.44
C GLU A 45 -24.56 14.28 -1.70
N ALA A 46 -23.40 14.06 -1.06
CA ALA A 46 -22.23 14.89 -1.28
C ALA A 46 -21.69 14.83 -2.72
N LEU A 47 -21.80 13.66 -3.37
CA LEU A 47 -21.45 13.47 -4.77
C LEU A 47 -22.44 14.17 -5.69
N GLU A 48 -23.72 14.30 -5.35
CA GLU A 48 -24.70 15.04 -6.14
C GLU A 48 -24.53 16.55 -5.98
N GLU A 49 -24.33 17.01 -4.75
CA GLU A 49 -24.25 18.43 -4.39
C GLU A 49 -22.90 19.06 -4.79
N PHE A 50 -21.78 18.43 -4.46
CA PHE A 50 -20.46 19.05 -4.53
C PHE A 50 -19.61 18.52 -5.69
N GLN A 51 -19.36 19.37 -6.70
CA GLN A 51 -18.49 19.04 -7.82
C GLN A 51 -17.06 18.65 -7.38
N CYS A 52 -16.50 19.33 -6.38
CA CYS A 52 -15.16 19.05 -5.88
C CYS A 52 -15.03 17.63 -5.30
N VAL A 53 -16.09 17.11 -4.67
CA VAL A 53 -16.14 15.74 -4.15
C VAL A 53 -16.12 14.75 -5.32
N ARG A 54 -16.97 14.94 -6.33
CA ARG A 54 -16.98 14.09 -7.55
C ARG A 54 -15.61 14.03 -8.22
N GLU A 55 -14.99 15.17 -8.48
CA GLU A 55 -13.68 15.22 -9.14
C GLU A 55 -12.60 14.53 -8.30
N THR A 56 -12.64 14.70 -6.99
CA THR A 56 -11.69 14.05 -6.08
C THR A 56 -11.89 12.53 -6.09
N MET A 57 -13.14 12.06 -6.08
CA MET A 57 -13.44 10.63 -6.17
C MET A 57 -13.02 10.03 -7.52
N LEU A 58 -13.17 10.75 -8.63
CA LEU A 58 -12.69 10.30 -9.95
C LEU A 58 -11.15 10.27 -10.03
N ARG A 59 -10.47 11.25 -9.44
CA ARG A 59 -8.99 11.22 -9.32
C ARG A 59 -8.53 10.04 -8.47
N TYR A 60 -9.21 9.78 -7.35
CA TYR A 60 -8.93 8.62 -6.50
C TYR A 60 -9.18 7.31 -7.23
N ALA A 61 -10.29 7.19 -7.97
CA ALA A 61 -10.59 6.03 -8.81
C ALA A 61 -9.43 5.69 -9.76
N LYS A 62 -8.96 6.71 -10.49
CA LYS A 62 -7.83 6.59 -11.41
C LYS A 62 -6.56 6.14 -10.67
N SER A 63 -6.28 6.72 -9.50
CA SER A 63 -5.14 6.37 -8.66
C SER A 63 -5.19 4.89 -8.24
N LEU A 64 -6.33 4.44 -7.72
CA LEU A 64 -6.53 3.06 -7.26
C LEU A 64 -6.41 2.04 -8.41
N ILE A 65 -6.99 2.35 -9.58
CA ILE A 65 -6.85 1.52 -10.78
C ILE A 65 -5.39 1.45 -11.23
N THR A 66 -4.68 2.58 -11.23
CA THR A 66 -3.24 2.61 -11.57
C THR A 66 -2.43 1.76 -10.61
N GLN A 67 -2.69 1.89 -9.30
CA GLN A 67 -2.02 1.07 -8.28
C GLN A 67 -2.27 -0.42 -8.49
N LEU A 68 -3.51 -0.81 -8.77
CA LEU A 68 -3.89 -2.19 -9.05
C LEU A 68 -3.13 -2.74 -10.28
N MET A 69 -3.14 -2.00 -11.38
CA MET A 69 -2.46 -2.40 -12.63
C MET A 69 -0.95 -2.55 -12.44
N GLU A 70 -0.30 -1.57 -11.81
CA GLU A 70 1.15 -1.59 -11.54
C GLU A 70 1.52 -2.70 -10.55
N THR A 71 0.68 -2.96 -9.55
CA THR A 71 0.91 -4.05 -8.59
C THR A 71 0.85 -5.40 -9.30
N VAL A 72 -0.16 -5.63 -10.15
CA VAL A 72 -0.29 -6.87 -10.93
C VAL A 72 0.90 -7.05 -11.89
N ALA A 73 1.27 -6.01 -12.65
CA ALA A 73 2.41 -6.07 -13.56
C ALA A 73 3.71 -6.41 -12.81
N CYS A 74 3.96 -5.73 -11.70
CA CYS A 74 5.17 -5.93 -10.91
C CYS A 74 5.27 -7.34 -10.31
N ASN A 75 4.14 -7.94 -9.92
CA ASN A 75 4.12 -9.30 -9.40
C ASN A 75 4.57 -10.35 -10.42
N SER A 76 4.40 -10.05 -11.71
CA SER A 76 4.78 -10.92 -12.84
C SER A 76 6.18 -10.63 -13.39
N LEU A 77 6.70 -9.41 -13.20
CA LEU A 77 7.91 -8.93 -13.88
C LEU A 77 9.13 -8.78 -12.95
N HIS A 78 8.93 -8.56 -11.66
CA HIS A 78 10.01 -8.18 -10.74
C HIS A 78 10.31 -9.24 -9.69
N SER A 79 11.52 -9.19 -9.15
CA SER A 79 11.99 -10.15 -8.15
C SER A 79 11.23 -10.02 -6.82
N ALA A 80 11.29 -11.07 -6.00
CA ALA A 80 10.72 -11.03 -4.64
C ALA A 80 11.33 -9.90 -3.80
N GLU A 81 12.63 -9.63 -3.96
CA GLU A 81 13.33 -8.52 -3.30
C GLU A 81 12.74 -7.17 -3.72
N GLN A 82 12.69 -6.87 -5.03
CA GLN A 82 12.14 -5.62 -5.56
C GLN A 82 10.69 -5.38 -5.12
N ARG A 83 9.86 -6.45 -5.14
CA ARG A 83 8.47 -6.40 -4.69
C ARG A 83 8.37 -6.11 -3.19
N SER A 84 9.26 -6.71 -2.39
CA SER A 84 9.33 -6.47 -0.93
C SER A 84 9.76 -5.04 -0.63
N ILE A 85 10.77 -4.53 -1.31
CA ILE A 85 11.26 -3.15 -1.17
C ILE A 85 10.16 -2.15 -1.56
N ARG A 86 9.54 -2.30 -2.73
CA ARG A 86 8.42 -1.46 -3.19
C ARG A 86 7.29 -1.44 -2.16
N TRP A 87 6.95 -2.60 -1.60
CA TRP A 87 5.89 -2.71 -0.62
C TRP A 87 6.25 -2.07 0.72
N LEU A 88 7.48 -2.24 1.21
CA LEU A 88 7.96 -1.57 2.42
C LEU A 88 7.97 -0.05 2.27
N LEU A 89 8.38 0.47 1.12
CA LEU A 89 8.31 1.91 0.83
C LEU A 89 6.87 2.42 0.77
N ARG A 90 5.94 1.63 0.21
CA ARG A 90 4.52 1.97 0.23
C ARG A 90 3.96 1.96 1.65
N ALA A 91 4.30 0.98 2.47
CA ALA A 91 3.90 0.94 3.88
C ALA A 91 4.46 2.17 4.64
N HIS A 92 5.70 2.56 4.37
CA HIS A 92 6.33 3.77 4.91
C HIS A 92 5.58 5.05 4.51
N ASP A 93 5.17 5.18 3.24
CA ASP A 93 4.38 6.32 2.77
C ASP A 93 2.98 6.39 3.45
N CYS A 94 2.46 5.27 3.95
CA CYS A 94 1.13 5.21 4.59
C CYS A 94 1.15 5.47 6.11
N VAL A 95 2.31 5.46 6.77
CA VAL A 95 2.43 5.60 8.22
C VAL A 95 3.10 6.90 8.61
N VAL A 96 2.88 7.34 9.86
CA VAL A 96 3.61 8.48 10.42
C VAL A 96 4.91 8.00 11.06
N GLY A 97 6.04 8.52 10.61
CA GLY A 97 7.37 8.18 11.10
C GLY A 97 8.02 7.01 10.37
N ASP A 98 9.24 6.65 10.79
CA ASP A 98 10.06 5.67 10.07
C ASP A 98 9.96 4.24 10.60
N ARG A 99 9.28 4.05 11.73
CA ARG A 99 9.12 2.77 12.41
C ARG A 99 7.66 2.32 12.42
N PHE A 100 7.42 1.07 12.07
CA PHE A 100 6.09 0.48 12.06
C PHE A 100 6.14 -1.01 12.37
N ASN A 101 5.09 -1.52 13.02
CA ASN A 101 4.98 -2.92 13.40
C ASN A 101 4.54 -3.74 12.18
N LEU A 102 5.46 -4.55 11.65
CA LEU A 102 5.22 -5.42 10.52
C LEU A 102 6.05 -6.70 10.60
N THR A 103 5.37 -7.82 10.86
CA THR A 103 6.02 -9.13 10.95
C THR A 103 6.42 -9.63 9.55
N GLN A 104 7.51 -10.39 9.46
CA GLN A 104 7.91 -11.07 8.21
C GLN A 104 6.80 -12.02 7.70
N GLN A 105 5.98 -12.56 8.61
CA GLN A 105 4.84 -13.40 8.25
C GLN A 105 3.78 -12.58 7.52
N VAL A 106 3.44 -11.38 8.01
CA VAL A 106 2.50 -10.46 7.34
C VAL A 106 3.04 -10.08 5.96
N ILE A 107 4.31 -9.70 5.86
CA ILE A 107 4.95 -9.38 4.57
C ILE A 107 4.84 -10.57 3.59
N ALA A 108 5.08 -11.79 4.08
CA ALA A 108 4.98 -13.01 3.28
C ALA A 108 3.55 -13.26 2.77
N GLU A 109 2.55 -13.10 3.62
CA GLU A 109 1.12 -13.28 3.26
C GLU A 109 0.65 -12.22 2.26
N VAL A 110 1.02 -10.97 2.51
CA VAL A 110 0.70 -9.81 1.67
C VAL A 110 1.34 -9.98 0.29
N LEU A 111 2.59 -10.42 0.21
CA LEU A 111 3.29 -10.59 -1.06
C LEU A 111 3.12 -11.98 -1.69
N GLY A 112 2.42 -12.90 -1.02
CA GLY A 112 2.32 -14.29 -1.49
C GLY A 112 3.69 -14.98 -1.63
N LEU A 113 4.62 -14.66 -0.73
CA LEU A 113 5.97 -15.22 -0.68
C LEU A 113 6.08 -16.25 0.46
N ARG A 114 7.13 -17.06 0.43
CA ARG A 114 7.49 -17.91 1.57
C ARG A 114 8.12 -17.04 2.65
N ARG A 115 7.79 -17.29 3.93
CA ARG A 115 8.42 -16.59 5.07
C ARG A 115 9.96 -16.64 5.03
N ALA A 116 10.54 -17.76 4.61
CA ALA A 116 11.98 -17.90 4.47
C ALA A 116 12.58 -16.93 3.43
N THR A 117 11.87 -16.69 2.32
CA THR A 117 12.27 -15.72 1.29
C THR A 117 12.25 -14.30 1.85
N VAL A 118 11.17 -13.93 2.56
CA VAL A 118 11.08 -12.62 3.22
C VAL A 118 12.18 -12.45 4.27
N ASN A 119 12.46 -13.49 5.07
CA ASN A 119 13.51 -13.43 6.07
C ASN A 119 14.89 -13.18 5.44
N ALA A 120 15.22 -13.89 4.36
CA ALA A 120 16.48 -13.67 3.63
C ALA A 120 16.60 -12.23 3.13
N ILE A 121 15.55 -11.71 2.47
CA ILE A 121 15.51 -10.33 1.97
C ILE A 121 15.66 -9.33 3.12
N CYS A 122 14.87 -9.45 4.19
CA CYS A 122 14.97 -8.54 5.34
C CYS A 122 16.36 -8.57 6.00
N SER A 123 16.99 -9.75 6.08
CA SER A 123 18.33 -9.90 6.64
C SER A 123 19.40 -9.21 5.78
N GLU A 124 19.28 -9.30 4.46
CA GLU A 124 20.16 -8.62 3.51
C GLU A 124 19.97 -7.10 3.53
N LEU A 125 18.72 -6.62 3.51
CA LEU A 125 18.44 -5.18 3.65
C LEU A 125 18.94 -4.63 4.98
N ALA A 126 18.88 -5.42 6.06
CA ALA A 126 19.41 -5.03 7.36
C ALA A 126 20.95 -5.02 7.42
N SER A 127 21.63 -6.00 6.82
CA SER A 127 23.10 -6.02 6.77
C SER A 127 23.67 -4.85 5.96
N GLU A 128 22.92 -4.34 4.98
CA GLU A 128 23.27 -3.15 4.22
C GLU A 128 22.92 -1.81 4.89
N GLY A 129 22.27 -1.86 6.07
CA GLY A 129 21.81 -0.68 6.80
C GLY A 129 20.66 0.07 6.12
N LEU A 130 19.85 -0.61 5.30
CA LEU A 130 18.70 0.00 4.62
C LEU A 130 17.46 -0.02 5.51
N ILE A 131 17.31 -1.08 6.30
CA ILE A 131 16.27 -1.22 7.32
C ILE A 131 16.88 -1.71 8.63
N GLU A 132 16.18 -1.48 9.73
CA GLU A 132 16.38 -2.23 10.97
C GLU A 132 15.18 -3.15 11.18
N TYR A 133 15.43 -4.38 11.64
CA TYR A 133 14.38 -5.35 11.88
C TYR A 133 14.55 -6.03 13.23
N SER A 134 13.60 -5.88 14.13
CA SER A 134 13.63 -6.51 15.45
C SER A 134 12.23 -6.83 15.96
N ARG A 135 11.99 -8.08 16.39
CA ARG A 135 10.74 -8.53 17.03
C ARG A 135 9.44 -8.12 16.32
N GLY A 136 9.45 -8.06 15.00
CA GLY A 136 8.28 -7.66 14.22
C GLY A 136 8.14 -6.16 14.00
N ASP A 137 9.10 -5.35 14.44
CA ASP A 137 9.21 -3.95 14.09
C ASP A 137 10.20 -3.76 12.95
N VAL A 138 9.79 -2.95 11.96
CA VAL A 138 10.62 -2.48 10.86
C VAL A 138 10.90 -1.00 11.10
N THR A 139 12.15 -0.57 10.93
CA THR A 139 12.51 0.85 10.78
C THR A 139 13.16 1.05 9.42
N ILE A 140 12.72 2.04 8.64
CA ILE A 140 13.40 2.41 7.39
C ILE A 140 14.59 3.31 7.74
N ALA A 141 15.80 2.75 7.73
CA ALA A 141 17.02 3.46 8.13
C ALA A 141 17.58 4.36 7.03
N ASN A 142 17.45 3.95 5.76
CA ASN A 142 17.89 4.76 4.62
C ASN A 142 16.90 4.66 3.46
N ARG A 143 15.88 5.52 3.50
CA ARG A 143 14.81 5.56 2.48
C ARG A 143 15.34 5.80 1.08
N ALA A 144 16.30 6.73 0.90
CA ALA A 144 16.83 7.06 -0.42
C ALA A 144 17.57 5.87 -1.08
N ARG A 145 18.41 5.15 -0.32
CA ARG A 145 19.08 3.94 -0.82
C ARG A 145 18.08 2.81 -1.05
N LEU A 146 17.07 2.67 -0.19
CA LEU A 146 16.01 1.68 -0.36
C LEU A 146 15.19 1.96 -1.64
N GLU A 147 14.85 3.22 -1.91
CA GLU A 147 14.21 3.64 -3.17
C GLU A 147 15.07 3.32 -4.40
N SER A 148 16.39 3.49 -4.32
CA SER A 148 17.29 3.17 -5.44
C SER A 148 17.31 1.68 -5.83
N LYS A 149 16.90 0.80 -4.90
CA LYS A 149 16.75 -0.64 -5.13
C LYS A 149 15.32 -1.06 -5.48
N ALA A 150 14.35 -0.16 -5.33
CA ALA A 150 12.97 -0.44 -5.68
C ALA A 150 12.83 -0.58 -7.21
N CYS A 151 11.84 -1.35 -7.64
CA CYS A 151 11.44 -1.31 -9.05
C CYS A 151 10.73 0.00 -9.39
N GLU A 152 10.69 0.31 -10.68
CA GLU A 152 10.07 1.51 -11.24
C GLU A 152 8.57 1.62 -10.90
N CYS A 153 7.91 0.50 -10.60
CA CYS A 153 6.50 0.49 -10.18
C CYS A 153 6.26 1.28 -8.90
N PHE A 154 7.24 1.40 -7.99
CA PHE A 154 7.10 2.25 -6.80
C PHE A 154 6.80 3.70 -7.18
N HIS A 155 7.61 4.29 -8.07
CA HIS A 155 7.44 5.68 -8.48
C HIS A 155 6.18 5.90 -9.31
N LYS A 156 5.79 4.93 -10.14
CA LYS A 156 4.52 4.99 -10.88
C LYS A 156 3.31 5.03 -9.95
N ILE A 157 3.30 4.16 -8.92
CA ILE A 157 2.24 4.12 -7.91
C ILE A 157 2.23 5.40 -7.07
N ARG A 158 3.40 5.85 -6.59
CA ARG A 158 3.53 7.06 -5.77
C ARG A 158 3.03 8.30 -6.52
N LYS A 159 3.40 8.43 -7.81
CA LYS A 159 2.95 9.54 -8.66
C LYS A 159 1.44 9.52 -8.91
N ALA A 160 0.82 8.34 -8.97
CA ALA A 160 -0.62 8.22 -9.13
C ALA A 160 -1.39 8.52 -7.83
N SER A 161 -0.73 8.39 -6.67
CA SER A 161 -1.33 8.61 -5.33
C SER A 161 -1.23 10.06 -4.85
N MET A 162 -0.53 10.92 -5.60
CA MET A 162 -0.41 12.38 -5.40
C MET A 162 -1.38 13.12 -6.31
#